data_AF-U9U8W5-F1
#
_entry.id   AF-U9U8W5-F1
#
_cell.length_a   1.000
_cell.length_b   1.000
_cell.length_c   1.000
_cell.angle_alpha   90.00
_cell.angle_beta   90.00
_cell.angle_gamma   90.00
#
_symmetry.space_group_name_H-M   'P 1'
#
loop_
_entity.id
_entity.type
_entity.pdbx_description
1 polymer ?
#
loop_
_entity_poly.entity_id
_entity_poly.type
_entity_poly.pdbx_seq_one_letter_code
_entity_poly.pdbx_strand_id
1 'polypeptide(L)' 'WKHHKVQYPLLEKIARDYICIPATSVPSEQAFSKSGELVSKKRNRLGDRAIEACMCLNSWM' A
#
# COMPACT_ATOMS: atom_id res chain seq x y z
N TRP A 1 -16.82 10.65 4.08
CA TRP A 1 -16.94 11.80 3.17
C TRP A 1 -17.67 11.52 1.86
N LYS A 2 -17.48 10.36 1.20
CA LYS A 2 -18.14 10.02 -0.08
C LYS A 2 -19.66 10.27 -0.14
N HIS A 3 -20.40 9.98 0.94
CA HIS A 3 -21.85 10.22 1.03
C HIS A 3 -22.23 11.71 1.13
N HIS A 4 -21.33 12.56 1.62
CA HIS A 4 -21.56 14.00 1.82
C HIS A 4 -20.94 14.86 0.71
N LYS A 5 -20.49 14.25 -0.40
CA LYS A 5 -19.81 14.95 -1.51
C LYS A 5 -20.63 16.11 -2.10
N VAL A 6 -21.96 16.00 -2.08
CA VAL A 6 -22.87 17.00 -2.66
C VAL A 6 -23.02 18.22 -1.74
N GLN A 7 -23.08 18.00 -0.42
CA GLN A 7 -23.19 19.08 0.57
C GLN A 7 -21.83 19.75 0.84
N TYR A 8 -20.73 19.00 0.79
CA TYR A 8 -19.40 19.50 1.13
C TYR A 8 -18.34 19.07 0.10
N PRO A 9 -18.40 19.58 -1.14
CA PRO A 9 -17.52 19.14 -2.23
C PRO A 9 -16.04 19.49 -1.99
N LEU A 10 -15.74 20.59 -1.30
CA LEU A 10 -14.36 20.97 -0.98
C LEU A 10 -13.80 20.10 0.16
N LEU A 11 -14.56 19.96 1.25
CA LEU A 11 -14.14 19.19 2.41
C LEU A 11 -13.97 17.70 2.08
N GLU A 12 -14.78 17.19 1.16
CA GLU A 12 -14.67 15.81 0.71
C GLU A 12 -13.41 15.54 -0.14
N LYS A 13 -12.90 16.54 -0.87
CA LYS A 13 -11.59 16.48 -1.54
C LYS A 13 -10.47 16.45 -0.51
N ILE A 14 -10.45 17.41 0.40
CA ILE A 14 -9.46 17.49 1.49
C ILE A 14 -9.44 16.19 2.29
N ALA A 15 -10.62 15.69 2.66
CA ALA A 15 -10.69 14.47 3.43
C ALA A 15 -10.18 13.23 2.68
N ARG A 16 -10.34 13.17 1.35
CA ARG A 16 -9.71 12.10 0.56
C ARG A 16 -8.20 12.19 0.57
N ASP A 17 -7.65 13.40 0.49
CA ASP A 17 -6.21 13.57 0.42
C ASP A 17 -5.54 13.31 1.78
N TYR A 18 -6.16 13.75 2.89
CA TYR A 18 -5.55 13.70 4.22
C TYR A 18 -5.93 12.48 5.05
N ILE A 19 -7.19 12.00 4.98
CA ILE A 19 -7.63 10.87 5.84
C ILE A 19 -7.15 9.53 5.27
N CYS A 20 -6.78 9.46 3.99
CA CYS A 20 -6.19 8.27 3.40
C CYS A 20 -4.74 8.02 3.84
N ILE A 21 -4.10 8.97 4.52
CA ILE A 21 -2.74 8.81 5.04
C ILE A 21 -2.79 7.87 6.24
N PRO A 22 -2.05 6.74 6.23
CA PRO A 22 -2.00 5.85 7.38
C PRO A 22 -1.32 6.56 8.55
N ALA A 23 -1.89 6.43 9.75
CA ALA A 23 -1.35 7.04 10.96
C ALA A 23 -0.03 6.41 11.44
N THR A 24 0.31 5.21 10.96
CA THR A 24 1.47 4.43 11.39
C THR A 24 2.17 3.77 10.21
N SER A 25 3.42 3.32 10.42
CA SER A 25 4.21 2.54 9.47
C SER A 25 3.76 1.08 9.33
N VAL A 26 2.80 0.64 10.16
CA VAL A 26 2.37 -0.77 10.25
C VAL A 26 1.99 -1.38 8.89
N PRO A 27 1.26 -0.68 7.99
CA PRO A 27 0.95 -1.24 6.67
C PRO A 27 2.21 -1.53 5.84
N SER A 28 3.20 -0.63 5.91
CA SER A 28 4.48 -0.80 5.23
C SER A 28 5.30 -1.94 5.84
N GLU A 29 5.38 -2.01 7.17
CA GLU A 29 6.09 -3.09 7.89
C GLU A 29 5.48 -4.46 7.59
N GLN A 30 4.15 -4.54 7.51
CA GLN A 30 3.45 -5.77 7.13
C GLN A 30 3.75 -6.17 5.67
N ALA A 31 3.80 -5.20 4.75
CA ALA A 31 4.17 -5.44 3.35
C ALA A 31 5.61 -5.98 3.24
N PHE A 32 6.56 -5.37 3.96
CA PHE A 32 7.95 -5.82 3.98
C PHE A 32 8.15 -7.17 4.68
N SER A 33 7.43 -7.43 5.77
CA SER A 33 7.47 -8.74 6.46
C SER A 33 7.04 -9.87 5.52
N LYS A 34 5.92 -9.67 4.78
CA LYS A 34 5.47 -10.62 3.74
C LYS A 34 6.49 -10.77 2.62
N SER A 35 7.09 -9.67 2.17
CA SER A 35 8.12 -9.75 1.14
C SER A 35 9.44 -10.36 1.64
N GLY A 36 9.68 -10.37 2.94
CA GLY A 36 10.80 -11.09 3.55
C GLY A 36 10.81 -12.56 3.15
N GLU A 37 9.64 -13.18 2.92
CA GLU A 37 9.55 -14.55 2.40
C GLU A 37 9.97 -14.70 0.93
N LEU A 38 9.73 -13.66 0.10
CA LEU A 38 10.16 -13.60 -1.30
C LEU A 38 11.68 -13.45 -1.42
N VAL A 39 12.28 -12.69 -0.50
CA VAL A 39 13.74 -12.47 -0.42
C VAL A 39 14.45 -13.63 0.31
N SER A 40 13.76 -14.30 1.24
CA SER A 40 14.29 -15.43 2.00
C SER A 40 14.49 -16.70 1.14
N LYS A 41 15.19 -17.67 1.72
CA LYS A 41 15.86 -18.85 1.12
C LYS A 41 15.08 -19.67 0.07
N LYS A 42 13.77 -19.45 -0.08
CA LYS A 42 12.87 -20.15 -1.01
C LYS A 42 13.01 -19.68 -2.46
N ARG A 43 13.46 -18.45 -2.73
CA ARG A 43 13.67 -17.92 -4.10
C ARG A 43 14.91 -17.01 -4.22
N ASN A 44 16.10 -17.59 -4.02
CA ASN A 44 17.39 -16.87 -4.06
C ASN A 44 17.84 -16.39 -5.46
N ARG A 45 16.95 -16.37 -6.45
CA ARG A 45 17.26 -16.03 -7.86
C ARG A 45 16.41 -14.89 -8.42
N LEU A 46 15.53 -14.29 -7.63
CA LEU A 46 14.80 -13.09 -8.06
C LEU A 46 15.71 -11.88 -7.88
N GLY A 47 15.92 -11.13 -8.96
CA GLY A 47 16.56 -9.82 -8.87
C GLY A 47 15.61 -8.76 -8.31
N ASP A 48 16.15 -7.64 -7.85
CA ASP A 48 15.42 -6.58 -7.14
C ASP A 48 14.14 -6.13 -7.86
N ARG A 49 14.21 -5.94 -9.18
CA ARG A 49 13.05 -5.54 -10.01
C ARG A 49 11.92 -6.57 -10.01
N ALA A 50 12.26 -7.85 -9.98
CA ALA A 50 11.26 -8.92 -9.97
C ALA A 50 10.60 -9.03 -8.59
N ILE A 51 11.34 -8.75 -7.52
CA ILE A 51 10.81 -8.68 -6.16
C ILE A 51 9.84 -7.51 -6.04
N GLU A 52 10.24 -6.31 -6.50
CA GLU A 52 9.38 -5.12 -6.55
C GLU A 52 8.07 -5.40 -7.32
N ALA A 53 8.18 -5.98 -8.52
CA ALA A 53 7.00 -6.33 -9.31
C ALA A 53 6.08 -7.32 -8.57
N CYS A 54 6.63 -8.32 -7.88
CA CYS A 54 5.85 -9.25 -7.06
C CYS A 54 5.16 -8.57 -5.88
N MET A 55 5.85 -7.63 -5.20
CA MET A 55 5.27 -6.86 -4.10
C MET A 55 4.09 -6.00 -4.59
N CYS A 56 4.26 -5.29 -5.71
CA CYS A 56 3.20 -4.48 -6.32
C CYS A 56 2.00 -5.33 -6.74
N LEU A 57 2.25 -6.45 -7.44
CA LEU A 57 1.20 -7.38 -7.85
C LEU A 57 0.38 -7.90 -6.67
N ASN A 58 1.04 -8.23 -5.55
CA ASN A 58 0.38 -8.73 -4.35
C ASN A 58 -0.33 -7.63 -3.54
N SER A 59 -0.01 -6.35 -3.77
CA SER A 59 -0.71 -5.21 -3.16
C SER A 59 -1.91 -4.73 -3.97
N TRP A 60 -1.90 -4.96 -5.29
CA TRP A 60 -2.92 -4.45 -6.22
C TRP A 60 -4.03 -5.46 -6.53
N MET A 61 -3.77 -6.76 -6.40
CA MET A 61 -4.78 -7.83 -6.47
C MET A 61 -5.47 -8.02 -5.12
#